data_AF-A0A945HI10-F1
#
_entry.id   AF-A0A945HI10-F1
#
_cell.length_a   1.000
_cell.length_b   1.000
_cell.length_c   1.000
_cell.angle_alpha   90.00
_cell.angle_beta   90.00
_cell.angle_gamma   90.00
#
_symmetry.space_group_name_H-M   'P 1'
#
loop_
_entity.id
_entity.type
_entity.pdbx_description
1 polymer ?
#
loop_
_entity_poly.entity_id
_entity_poly.type
_entity_poly.pdbx_seq_one_letter_code
_entity_poly.pdbx_strand_id
1 'polypeptide(L)'
;MNKYSLVNEKRYEEIVEGLELAYQENLQKLKEQAEHVKKYHFNELPLHSYNIEKWSEIHIKRNWTGSERKVMLPDPGDFIQDPIDGFSIFTSDANKIHRYDIFEYRANVYFSIKDSLNKLKKTIDTLKDNHTANSESLNDYLLDDSLSKDEMLLLLTGLNPQALATIPQEGSMDFCYNEMKPTLFEQYSHNLREYRILDKAFQFDSELELIDYSTANTKSFIRWSIEKQFIKEVKNINTDEFDIKIKDKVTGIQNWRLKVYKETLPEYLLKLKNPVSIRELTTSTDGLKEYEYYKSIKNWIGGISAEQTRKDIGALVKSQWWKKQPKELQEKIKKKRH
;
A
#
# COMPACT_ATOMS: atom_id res chain seq x y z
N MET A 1 5.20 -20.54 18.14
CA MET A 1 4.48 -20.27 16.88
C MET A 1 5.44 -19.67 15.87
N ASN A 2 5.33 -20.02 14.60
CA ASN A 2 6.22 -19.49 13.56
C ASN A 2 5.89 -18.02 13.31
N LYS A 3 6.92 -17.20 13.08
CA LYS A 3 6.75 -15.81 12.66
C LYS A 3 6.94 -15.72 11.16
N TYR A 4 6.21 -14.81 10.53
CA TYR A 4 6.26 -14.56 9.10
C TYR A 4 6.58 -13.10 8.82
N SER A 5 7.19 -12.83 7.66
CA SER A 5 7.37 -11.48 7.14
C SER A 5 7.12 -11.47 5.65
N LEU A 6 6.80 -10.32 5.09
CA LEU A 6 6.74 -10.15 3.64
C LEU A 6 8.12 -10.39 3.03
N VAL A 7 8.12 -10.92 1.80
CA VAL A 7 9.33 -11.00 0.98
C VAL A 7 9.74 -9.60 0.51
N ASN A 8 8.77 -8.78 0.08
CA ASN A 8 8.99 -7.36 -0.18
C ASN A 8 8.60 -6.54 1.06
N GLU A 9 9.60 -6.16 1.85
CA GLU A 9 9.41 -5.35 3.06
C GLU A 9 8.96 -3.91 2.77
N LYS A 10 9.10 -3.43 1.53
CA LYS A 10 8.68 -2.08 1.09
C LYS A 10 7.32 -2.05 0.41
N ARG A 11 6.57 -3.16 0.45
CA ARG A 11 5.36 -3.30 -0.36
C ARG A 11 4.29 -2.29 0.04
N TYR A 12 4.14 -2.02 1.32
CA TYR A 12 3.26 -1.00 1.85
C TYR A 12 3.54 0.36 1.21
N GLU A 13 4.80 0.80 1.21
CA GLU A 13 5.23 2.09 0.69
C GLU A 13 4.96 2.20 -0.82
N GLU A 14 5.27 1.17 -1.59
CA GLU A 14 5.00 1.12 -3.04
C GLU A 14 3.50 1.28 -3.35
N ILE A 15 2.63 0.65 -2.55
CA ILE A 15 1.18 0.72 -2.73
C ILE A 15 0.67 2.12 -2.38
N VAL A 16 1.08 2.67 -1.25
CA VAL A 16 0.67 4.03 -0.83
C VAL A 16 1.15 5.07 -1.84
N GLU A 17 2.41 5.00 -2.30
CA GLU A 17 2.94 5.89 -3.33
C GLU A 17 2.16 5.77 -4.65
N GLY A 18 1.80 4.56 -5.07
CA GLY A 18 1.00 4.33 -6.27
C GLY A 18 -0.42 4.89 -6.16
N LEU A 19 -1.06 4.77 -5.00
CA LEU A 19 -2.37 5.38 -4.73
C LEU A 19 -2.29 6.90 -4.71
N GLU A 20 -1.23 7.48 -4.15
CA GLU A 20 -0.99 8.92 -4.18
C GLU A 20 -0.78 9.45 -5.59
N LEU A 21 -0.03 8.73 -6.44
CA LEU A 21 0.13 9.06 -7.85
C LEU A 21 -1.24 9.06 -8.56
N ALA A 22 -2.03 8.00 -8.38
CA ALA A 22 -3.37 7.90 -8.95
C ALA A 22 -4.28 9.04 -8.47
N TYR A 23 -4.16 9.47 -7.21
CA TYR A 23 -4.86 10.63 -6.68
C TYR A 23 -4.44 11.92 -7.40
N GLN A 24 -3.13 12.16 -7.59
CA GLN A 24 -2.65 13.37 -8.28
C GLN A 24 -3.09 13.41 -9.75
N GLU A 25 -3.03 12.28 -10.46
CA GLU A 25 -3.48 12.19 -11.85
C GLU A 25 -4.97 12.48 -11.98
N ASN A 26 -5.80 11.92 -11.09
CA ASN A 26 -7.25 12.19 -11.10
C ASN A 26 -7.58 13.61 -10.64
N LEU A 27 -6.80 14.19 -9.73
CA LEU A 27 -6.95 15.59 -9.33
C LEU A 27 -6.68 16.52 -10.51
N GLN A 28 -5.71 16.20 -11.36
CA GLN A 28 -5.45 16.94 -12.58
C GLN A 28 -6.61 16.81 -13.59
N LYS A 29 -7.14 15.60 -13.80
CA LYS A 29 -8.34 15.38 -14.62
C LYS A 29 -9.55 16.18 -14.10
N LEU A 30 -9.73 16.25 -12.77
CA LEU A 30 -10.79 17.04 -12.16
C LEU A 30 -10.65 18.54 -12.47
N LYS A 31 -9.42 19.08 -12.39
CA LYS A 31 -9.14 20.49 -12.73
C LYS A 31 -9.43 20.76 -14.20
N GLU A 32 -9.03 19.86 -15.09
CA GLU A 32 -9.32 19.99 -16.53
C GLU A 32 -10.83 19.97 -16.78
N GLN A 33 -11.56 19.00 -16.21
CA GLN A 33 -13.03 18.96 -16.33
C GLN A 33 -13.70 20.21 -15.74
N ALA A 34 -13.17 20.75 -14.64
CA ALA A 34 -13.66 22.00 -14.06
C ALA A 34 -13.52 23.18 -15.05
N GLU A 35 -12.38 23.31 -15.72
CA GLU A 35 -12.17 24.35 -16.74
C GLU A 35 -13.06 24.14 -17.97
N HIS A 36 -13.33 22.89 -18.36
CA HIS A 36 -14.32 22.58 -19.39
C HIS A 36 -15.71 23.06 -18.99
N VAL A 37 -16.19 22.71 -17.79
CA VAL A 37 -17.50 23.16 -17.29
C VAL A 37 -17.58 24.69 -17.29
N LYS A 38 -16.58 25.38 -16.75
CA LYS A 38 -16.52 26.85 -16.72
C LYS A 38 -16.54 27.47 -18.12
N LYS A 39 -15.68 26.99 -19.03
CA LYS A 39 -15.52 27.52 -20.40
C LYS A 39 -16.82 27.45 -21.21
N TYR A 40 -17.57 26.36 -21.03
CA TYR A 40 -18.82 26.16 -21.74
C TYR A 40 -20.03 26.71 -20.98
N HIS A 41 -19.93 26.97 -19.67
CA HIS A 41 -21.08 27.32 -18.83
C HIS A 41 -20.72 28.36 -17.75
N PHE A 42 -20.84 29.64 -18.12
CA PHE A 42 -20.87 30.80 -17.20
C PHE A 42 -19.64 31.03 -16.30
N ASN A 43 -18.50 30.38 -16.59
CA ASN A 43 -17.28 30.48 -15.77
C ASN A 43 -17.47 30.09 -14.28
N GLU A 44 -18.55 29.40 -13.96
CA GLU A 44 -18.90 28.96 -12.61
C GLU A 44 -19.01 27.44 -12.56
N LEU A 45 -18.84 26.86 -11.36
CA LEU A 45 -19.06 25.43 -11.13
C LEU A 45 -20.33 25.24 -10.30
N PRO A 46 -21.15 24.24 -10.62
CA PRO A 46 -22.24 23.85 -9.74
C PRO A 46 -21.69 23.44 -8.37
N LEU A 47 -22.43 23.78 -7.31
CA LEU A 47 -22.04 23.45 -5.93
C LEU A 47 -22.24 21.97 -5.61
N HIS A 48 -23.34 21.38 -6.11
CA HIS A 48 -23.75 20.00 -5.86
C HIS A 48 -24.38 19.35 -7.10
N SER A 49 -24.26 18.02 -7.23
CA SER A 49 -24.79 17.24 -8.36
C SER A 49 -26.31 17.28 -8.45
N TYR A 50 -27.02 17.16 -7.33
CA TYR A 50 -28.49 17.16 -7.28
C TYR A 50 -29.15 18.53 -7.59
N ASN A 51 -28.33 19.58 -7.80
CA ASN A 51 -28.82 20.92 -8.11
C ASN A 51 -28.47 21.36 -9.55
N ILE A 52 -27.94 20.48 -10.40
CA ILE A 52 -27.52 20.84 -11.77
C ILE A 52 -28.67 21.50 -12.55
N GLU A 53 -29.86 20.91 -12.52
CA GLU A 53 -31.05 21.45 -13.19
C GLU A 53 -31.43 22.85 -12.66
N LYS A 54 -31.55 22.99 -11.33
CA LYS A 54 -31.88 24.26 -10.68
C LYS A 54 -30.80 25.33 -10.88
N TRP A 55 -29.53 24.93 -10.90
CA TRP A 55 -28.39 25.80 -11.16
C TRP A 55 -28.46 26.34 -12.59
N SER A 56 -28.74 25.47 -13.57
CA SER A 56 -28.96 25.90 -14.94
C SER A 56 -30.17 26.80 -15.09
N GLU A 57 -31.31 26.54 -14.44
CA GLU A 57 -32.47 27.43 -14.46
C GLU A 57 -32.14 28.86 -14.00
N ILE A 58 -31.32 28.99 -12.95
CA ILE A 58 -30.87 30.29 -12.45
C ILE A 58 -30.03 31.01 -13.49
N HIS A 59 -29.08 30.33 -14.13
CA HIS A 59 -28.21 30.94 -15.12
C HIS A 59 -28.92 31.23 -16.46
N ILE A 60 -29.84 30.34 -16.89
CA ILE A 60 -30.77 30.57 -18.00
C ILE A 60 -31.45 31.92 -17.82
N LYS A 61 -32.08 32.14 -16.65
CA LYS A 61 -32.83 33.37 -16.35
C LYS A 61 -31.97 34.63 -16.26
N ARG A 62 -30.68 34.48 -15.95
CA ARG A 62 -29.76 35.62 -15.73
C ARG A 62 -29.02 36.08 -16.98
N ASN A 63 -28.67 35.15 -17.87
CA ASN A 63 -27.62 35.39 -18.87
C ASN A 63 -28.02 35.00 -20.31
N TRP A 64 -29.23 34.48 -20.56
CA TRP A 64 -29.65 34.03 -21.89
C TRP A 64 -30.78 34.88 -22.47
N THR A 65 -30.65 35.25 -23.74
CA THR A 65 -31.56 36.15 -24.47
C THR A 65 -32.49 35.43 -25.45
N GLY A 66 -32.33 34.11 -25.66
CA GLY A 66 -33.23 33.30 -26.48
C GLY A 66 -33.02 31.80 -26.29
N SER A 67 -34.12 31.05 -26.18
CA SER A 67 -34.15 29.59 -26.15
C SER A 67 -34.88 29.07 -27.37
N GLU A 68 -34.25 28.21 -28.16
CA GLU A 68 -34.91 27.49 -29.24
C GLU A 68 -34.65 25.99 -29.04
N ARG A 69 -35.72 25.19 -28.91
CA ARG A 69 -35.56 23.73 -28.93
C ARG A 69 -35.28 23.30 -30.36
N LYS A 70 -34.07 22.81 -30.64
CA LYS A 70 -33.70 22.22 -31.93
C LYS A 70 -33.17 20.81 -31.73
N VAL A 71 -33.67 19.89 -32.53
CA VAL A 71 -33.11 18.54 -32.65
C VAL A 71 -31.80 18.66 -33.41
N MET A 72 -30.69 18.24 -32.80
CA MET A 72 -29.38 18.22 -33.45
C MET A 72 -28.67 16.89 -33.18
N LEU A 73 -27.89 16.45 -34.17
CA LEU A 73 -27.05 15.26 -34.08
C LEU A 73 -25.88 15.50 -33.09
N PRO A 74 -25.32 14.44 -32.48
CA PRO A 74 -24.12 14.55 -31.65
C PRO A 74 -22.95 15.13 -32.44
N ASP A 75 -22.10 15.93 -31.79
CA ASP A 75 -20.84 16.38 -32.41
C ASP A 75 -19.90 15.17 -32.60
N PRO A 76 -19.16 15.10 -33.72
CA PRO A 76 -18.18 14.03 -33.95
C PRO A 76 -17.00 14.20 -32.99
N GLY A 77 -17.08 13.53 -31.84
CA GLY A 77 -16.09 13.59 -30.76
C GLY A 77 -16.65 13.41 -29.35
N ASP A 78 -17.97 13.56 -29.17
CA ASP A 78 -18.65 13.26 -27.90
C ASP A 78 -19.26 11.84 -27.96
N PHE A 79 -19.03 11.03 -26.92
CA PHE A 79 -19.44 9.61 -26.81
C PHE A 79 -20.97 9.39 -26.68
N ILE A 80 -21.79 10.39 -26.99
CA ILE A 80 -23.26 10.29 -26.91
C ILE A 80 -23.76 9.73 -28.25
N GLN A 81 -24.05 8.43 -28.29
CA GLN A 81 -24.42 7.73 -29.54
C GLN A 81 -25.91 7.79 -29.89
N ASP A 82 -26.80 8.14 -28.96
CA ASP A 82 -28.23 8.19 -29.23
C ASP A 82 -28.75 9.64 -29.38
N PRO A 83 -29.62 9.91 -30.38
CA PRO A 83 -30.35 11.16 -30.46
C PRO A 83 -31.34 11.21 -29.29
N ILE A 84 -31.06 12.05 -28.31
CA ILE A 84 -31.97 12.29 -27.18
C ILE A 84 -32.99 13.35 -27.63
N ASP A 85 -34.28 13.00 -27.58
CA ASP A 85 -35.36 13.88 -27.97
C ASP A 85 -35.53 15.04 -26.98
N GLY A 86 -35.52 16.28 -27.51
CA GLY A 86 -35.93 17.48 -26.77
C GLY A 86 -34.84 18.23 -26.01
N PHE A 87 -33.83 18.76 -26.71
CA PHE A 87 -32.87 19.67 -26.09
C PHE A 87 -33.26 21.13 -26.22
N SER A 88 -33.03 21.89 -25.16
CA SER A 88 -33.07 23.34 -25.18
C SER A 88 -31.67 23.84 -25.58
N ILE A 89 -31.53 24.34 -26.82
CA ILE A 89 -30.34 25.09 -27.23
C ILE A 89 -30.54 26.53 -26.75
N PHE A 90 -29.48 27.11 -26.20
CA PHE A 90 -29.54 28.47 -25.72
C PHE A 90 -28.38 29.28 -26.24
N THR A 91 -28.69 30.47 -26.71
CA THR A 91 -27.69 31.41 -27.23
C THR A 91 -27.42 32.44 -26.15
N SER A 92 -26.16 32.61 -25.75
CA SER A 92 -25.77 33.71 -24.88
C SER A 92 -25.63 35.01 -25.68
N ASP A 93 -25.57 36.13 -24.96
CA ASP A 93 -25.47 37.50 -25.51
C ASP A 93 -24.23 37.73 -26.40
N ALA A 94 -23.29 36.79 -26.43
CA ALA A 94 -22.10 36.78 -27.27
C ALA A 94 -22.24 35.92 -28.54
N ASN A 95 -23.45 35.55 -28.96
CA ASN A 95 -23.74 34.62 -30.07
C ASN A 95 -23.10 33.22 -29.91
N LYS A 96 -22.72 32.84 -28.69
CA LYS A 96 -22.19 31.51 -28.40
C LYS A 96 -23.35 30.56 -28.11
N ILE A 97 -23.39 29.44 -28.83
CA ILE A 97 -24.37 28.39 -28.64
C ILE A 97 -23.96 27.55 -27.42
N HIS A 98 -24.87 27.38 -26.48
CA HIS A 98 -24.71 26.56 -25.28
C HIS A 98 -25.72 25.40 -25.32
N ARG A 99 -25.21 24.21 -24.99
CA ARG A 99 -25.95 22.94 -24.97
C ARG A 99 -26.10 22.48 -23.52
N TYR A 100 -27.33 22.42 -23.02
CA TYR A 100 -27.63 22.04 -21.64
C TYR A 100 -27.27 20.57 -21.35
N ASP A 101 -27.42 19.69 -22.32
CA ASP A 101 -27.02 18.28 -22.25
C ASP A 101 -25.51 18.11 -22.11
N ILE A 102 -24.73 18.87 -22.87
CA ILE A 102 -23.27 18.87 -22.72
C ILE A 102 -22.88 19.44 -21.35
N PHE A 103 -23.56 20.49 -20.87
CA PHE A 103 -23.35 20.99 -19.51
C PHE A 103 -23.58 19.91 -18.46
N GLU A 104 -24.78 19.33 -18.48
CA GLU A 104 -25.24 18.34 -17.51
C GLU A 104 -24.31 17.13 -17.51
N TYR A 105 -23.95 16.62 -18.68
CA TYR A 105 -22.98 15.54 -18.81
C TYR A 105 -21.63 15.91 -18.19
N ARG A 106 -21.05 17.07 -18.56
CA ARG A 106 -19.73 17.50 -18.05
C ARG A 106 -19.75 17.77 -16.54
N ALA A 107 -20.84 18.34 -16.03
CA ALA A 107 -21.04 18.57 -14.60
C ALA A 107 -21.16 17.24 -13.84
N ASN A 108 -21.91 16.28 -14.36
CA ASN A 108 -22.03 14.94 -13.78
C ASN A 108 -20.67 14.21 -13.77
N VAL A 109 -19.91 14.27 -14.86
CA VAL A 109 -18.54 13.73 -14.91
C VAL A 109 -17.64 14.41 -13.89
N TYR A 110 -17.69 15.74 -13.76
CA TYR A 110 -16.94 16.49 -12.75
C TYR A 110 -17.26 16.01 -11.32
N PHE A 111 -18.54 15.87 -10.97
CA PHE A 111 -18.93 15.40 -9.63
C PHE A 111 -18.54 13.94 -9.38
N SER A 112 -18.67 13.07 -10.38
CA SER A 112 -18.25 11.68 -10.28
C SER A 112 -16.74 11.54 -10.00
N ILE A 113 -15.91 12.30 -10.70
CA ILE A 113 -14.45 12.34 -10.45
C ILE A 113 -14.18 12.90 -9.05
N LYS A 114 -14.88 13.97 -8.65
CA LYS A 114 -14.72 14.61 -7.34
C LYS A 114 -15.04 13.66 -6.19
N ASP A 115 -16.15 12.94 -6.27
CA ASP A 115 -16.54 11.95 -5.27
C ASP A 115 -15.53 10.79 -5.19
N SER A 116 -15.13 10.27 -6.35
CA SER A 116 -14.11 9.21 -6.44
C SER A 116 -12.77 9.63 -5.82
N LEU A 117 -12.35 10.88 -6.03
CA LEU A 117 -11.15 11.45 -5.41
C LEU A 117 -11.27 11.58 -3.90
N ASN A 118 -12.42 12.03 -3.40
CA ASN A 118 -12.66 12.14 -1.96
C ASN A 118 -12.60 10.77 -1.28
N LYS A 119 -13.21 9.74 -1.90
CA LYS A 119 -13.14 8.35 -1.45
C LYS A 119 -11.70 7.85 -1.44
N LEU A 120 -10.97 8.02 -2.55
CA LEU A 120 -9.56 7.61 -2.65
C LEU A 120 -8.69 8.30 -1.59
N LYS A 121 -8.87 9.61 -1.38
CA LYS A 121 -8.13 10.35 -0.36
C LYS A 121 -8.37 9.79 1.04
N LYS A 122 -9.63 9.57 1.38
CA LYS A 122 -10.01 8.96 2.67
C LYS A 122 -9.42 7.55 2.82
N THR A 123 -9.41 6.74 1.75
CA THR A 123 -8.75 5.43 1.75
C THR A 123 -7.26 5.54 2.02
N ILE A 124 -6.54 6.42 1.32
CA ILE A 124 -5.10 6.64 1.54
C ILE A 124 -4.81 7.05 2.98
N ASP A 125 -5.59 8.00 3.51
CA ASP A 125 -5.41 8.47 4.89
C ASP A 125 -5.69 7.33 5.89
N THR A 126 -6.73 6.54 5.66
CA THR A 126 -7.07 5.36 6.48
C THR A 126 -5.95 4.31 6.47
N LEU A 127 -5.35 4.02 5.31
CA LEU A 127 -4.25 3.07 5.19
C LEU A 127 -3.02 3.54 5.96
N LYS A 128 -2.74 4.85 5.94
CA LYS A 128 -1.65 5.47 6.69
C LYS A 128 -1.88 5.44 8.19
N ASP A 129 -3.10 5.77 8.63
CA ASP A 129 -3.46 5.81 10.05
C ASP A 129 -3.41 4.42 10.70
N ASN A 130 -3.69 3.36 9.93
CA ASN A 130 -3.64 1.98 10.39
C ASN A 130 -2.28 1.29 10.14
N HIS A 131 -1.26 2.03 9.66
CA HIS A 131 0.04 1.45 9.40
C HIS A 131 0.75 1.05 10.70
N THR A 132 0.81 -0.26 10.94
CA THR A 132 1.69 -0.89 11.92
C THR A 132 2.91 -1.43 11.22
N ALA A 133 4.03 -1.62 11.94
CA ALA A 133 5.19 -2.28 11.36
C ALA A 133 4.77 -3.59 10.67
N ASN A 134 5.13 -3.77 9.39
CA ASN A 134 4.60 -4.80 8.48
C ASN A 134 4.55 -6.24 9.04
N SER A 135 5.35 -6.54 10.07
CA SER A 135 5.40 -7.85 10.72
C SER A 135 4.39 -8.05 11.84
N GLU A 136 3.87 -7.01 12.49
CA GLU A 136 2.98 -7.20 13.66
C GLU A 136 1.58 -7.60 13.21
N SER A 137 0.91 -6.78 12.39
CA SER A 137 -0.41 -7.10 11.83
C SER A 137 -0.43 -8.41 11.05
N LEU A 138 0.63 -8.70 10.28
CA LEU A 138 0.73 -9.97 9.56
C LEU A 138 0.69 -11.17 10.50
N ASN A 139 1.45 -11.16 11.60
CA ASN A 139 1.48 -12.31 12.50
C ASN A 139 0.25 -12.41 13.40
N ASP A 140 -0.41 -11.29 13.66
CA ASP A 140 -1.65 -11.26 14.44
C ASP A 140 -2.81 -11.88 13.65
N TYR A 141 -3.02 -11.49 12.39
CA TYR A 141 -4.10 -12.06 11.56
C TYR A 141 -3.83 -13.51 11.13
N LEU A 142 -2.56 -13.92 11.01
CA LEU A 142 -2.22 -15.32 10.72
C LEU A 142 -2.48 -16.28 11.90
N LEU A 143 -2.95 -15.77 13.05
CA LEU A 143 -3.48 -16.57 14.16
C LEU A 143 -4.92 -17.05 13.94
N ASP A 144 -5.68 -16.34 13.11
CA ASP A 144 -7.09 -16.61 12.92
C ASP A 144 -7.29 -17.96 12.20
N ASP A 145 -8.43 -18.61 12.40
CA ASP A 145 -8.72 -19.90 11.77
C ASP A 145 -8.94 -19.77 10.26
N SER A 146 -9.50 -18.64 9.83
CA SER A 146 -9.76 -18.32 8.43
C SER A 146 -9.65 -16.82 8.17
N LEU A 147 -9.32 -16.46 6.93
CA LEU A 147 -9.21 -15.08 6.47
C LEU A 147 -10.14 -14.86 5.26
N SER A 148 -10.69 -13.66 5.13
CA SER A 148 -11.40 -13.22 3.93
C SER A 148 -10.43 -12.84 2.80
N LYS A 149 -10.93 -12.84 1.56
CA LYS A 149 -10.15 -12.43 0.38
C LYS A 149 -9.56 -11.03 0.50
N ASP A 150 -10.29 -10.10 1.09
CA ASP A 150 -9.82 -8.73 1.27
C ASP A 150 -8.75 -8.66 2.36
N GLU A 151 -8.91 -9.36 3.48
CA GLU A 151 -7.87 -9.46 4.51
C GLU A 151 -6.59 -10.07 3.93
N MET A 152 -6.71 -11.16 3.18
CA MET A 152 -5.58 -11.79 2.48
C MET A 152 -4.89 -10.81 1.54
N LEU A 153 -5.63 -10.07 0.71
CA LEU A 153 -5.05 -9.09 -0.20
C LEU A 153 -4.27 -7.99 0.56
N LEU A 154 -4.83 -7.46 1.64
CA LEU A 154 -4.17 -6.44 2.45
C LEU A 154 -2.90 -7.00 3.09
N LEU A 155 -2.95 -8.21 3.65
CA LEU A 155 -1.77 -8.88 4.21
C LEU A 155 -0.65 -9.07 3.18
N LEU A 156 -0.97 -9.53 1.97
CA LEU A 156 0.03 -9.74 0.90
C LEU A 156 0.63 -8.43 0.39
N THR A 157 -0.07 -7.31 0.56
CA THR A 157 0.39 -5.97 0.18
C THR A 157 1.09 -5.21 1.31
N GLY A 158 1.14 -5.79 2.52
CA GLY A 158 1.69 -5.14 3.71
C GLY A 158 0.79 -4.07 4.31
N LEU A 159 -0.49 -4.05 3.93
CA LEU A 159 -1.51 -3.22 4.53
C LEU A 159 -2.09 -3.95 5.76
N ASN A 160 -2.46 -3.19 6.79
CA ASN A 160 -3.12 -3.72 7.97
C ASN A 160 -4.61 -3.99 7.66
N PRO A 161 -5.12 -5.23 7.79
CA PRO A 161 -6.53 -5.53 7.52
C PRO A 161 -7.53 -4.77 8.39
N GLN A 162 -7.11 -4.23 9.54
CA GLN A 162 -7.94 -3.36 10.37
C GLN A 162 -8.48 -2.14 9.60
N ALA A 163 -7.77 -1.70 8.55
CA ALA A 163 -8.23 -0.62 7.69
C ALA A 163 -9.59 -0.91 7.02
N LEU A 164 -9.94 -2.17 6.77
CA LEU A 164 -11.19 -2.58 6.10
C LEU A 164 -12.45 -2.11 6.84
N ALA A 165 -12.40 -1.97 8.16
CA ALA A 165 -13.52 -1.48 8.95
C ALA A 165 -13.86 -0.01 8.66
N THR A 166 -12.93 0.72 8.06
CA THR A 166 -12.97 2.19 7.92
C THR A 166 -12.80 2.68 6.49
N ILE A 167 -12.28 1.83 5.59
CA ILE A 167 -12.27 2.12 4.16
C ILE A 167 -13.72 2.29 3.71
N PRO A 168 -14.07 3.38 3.00
CA PRO A 168 -15.41 3.59 2.49
C PRO A 168 -15.82 2.40 1.61
N GLN A 169 -16.73 1.56 2.10
CA GLN A 169 -17.38 0.57 1.26
C GLN A 169 -18.39 1.27 0.34
N GLU A 170 -18.61 0.73 -0.85
CA GLU A 170 -19.72 1.21 -1.67
C GLU A 170 -21.03 1.08 -0.88
N GLY A 171 -21.73 2.20 -0.74
CA GLY A 171 -23.14 2.14 -0.42
C GLY A 171 -23.85 1.43 -1.55
N SER A 172 -24.57 0.36 -1.21
CA SER A 172 -25.50 -0.31 -2.12
C SER A 172 -26.39 0.71 -2.85
N MET A 173 -26.34 0.67 -4.18
CA MET A 173 -27.30 1.25 -5.12
C MET A 173 -27.45 2.78 -5.13
N ASP A 174 -26.67 3.45 -5.98
CA ASP A 174 -27.23 4.58 -6.73
C ASP A 174 -28.01 4.02 -7.93
N PHE A 175 -29.28 3.72 -7.66
CA PHE A 175 -30.30 3.44 -8.68
C PHE A 175 -30.38 4.65 -9.62
N CYS A 176 -29.65 4.60 -10.72
CA CYS A 176 -30.04 5.04 -12.07
C CYS A 176 -28.79 5.02 -12.97
N TYR A 177 -28.77 4.05 -13.90
CA TYR A 177 -28.04 4.11 -15.17
C TYR A 177 -26.53 3.87 -15.29
N ASN A 178 -25.81 3.34 -14.31
CA ASN A 178 -24.45 2.86 -14.59
C ASN A 178 -24.15 1.53 -13.89
N GLU A 179 -23.53 0.60 -14.62
CA GLU A 179 -22.79 -0.53 -14.07
C GLU A 179 -22.01 -0.08 -12.83
N MET A 180 -22.00 -0.88 -11.75
CA MET A 180 -21.14 -0.61 -10.59
C MET A 180 -19.71 -0.40 -11.09
N LYS A 181 -19.28 0.87 -11.14
CA LYS A 181 -17.93 1.21 -11.61
C LYS A 181 -17.02 1.04 -10.42
N PRO A 182 -16.03 0.13 -10.48
CA PRO A 182 -15.15 -0.13 -9.37
C PRO A 182 -14.50 1.16 -8.87
N THR A 183 -14.33 1.30 -7.57
CA THR A 183 -13.68 2.48 -6.98
C THR A 183 -12.26 2.66 -7.54
N LEU A 184 -11.69 3.87 -7.49
CA LEU A 184 -10.30 4.08 -7.93
C LEU A 184 -9.31 3.18 -7.17
N PHE A 185 -9.61 2.87 -5.90
CA PHE A 185 -8.85 1.94 -5.10
C PHE A 185 -8.97 0.50 -5.61
N GLU A 186 -10.17 0.05 -5.95
CA GLU A 186 -10.38 -1.28 -6.57
C GLU A 186 -9.69 -1.35 -7.93
N GLN A 187 -9.85 -0.36 -8.79
CA GLN A 187 -9.20 -0.32 -10.10
C GLN A 187 -7.67 -0.40 -9.98
N TYR A 188 -7.10 0.32 -9.01
CA TYR A 188 -5.67 0.22 -8.70
C TYR A 188 -5.32 -1.19 -8.20
N SER A 189 -6.09 -1.72 -7.26
CA SER A 189 -5.86 -3.03 -6.63
C SER A 189 -5.90 -4.17 -7.65
N HIS A 190 -6.81 -4.12 -8.63
CA HIS A 190 -6.92 -5.12 -9.72
C HIS A 190 -5.64 -5.26 -10.56
N ASN A 191 -4.81 -4.21 -10.62
CA ASN A 191 -3.57 -4.21 -11.38
C ASN A 191 -2.37 -4.78 -10.58
N LEU A 192 -2.53 -4.99 -9.28
CA LEU A 192 -1.49 -5.53 -8.42
C LEU A 192 -1.19 -7.00 -8.75
N ARG A 193 0.06 -7.40 -8.55
CA ARG A 193 0.49 -8.79 -8.74
C ARG A 193 -0.23 -9.71 -7.74
N GLU A 194 -0.29 -9.29 -6.49
CA GLU A 194 -0.94 -9.97 -5.36
C GLU A 194 -2.39 -10.24 -5.69
N TYR A 195 -3.14 -9.21 -6.10
CA TYR A 195 -4.53 -9.33 -6.49
C TYR A 195 -4.73 -10.34 -7.60
N ARG A 196 -4.02 -10.20 -8.73
CA ARG A 196 -4.22 -11.09 -9.89
C ARG A 196 -3.87 -12.54 -9.60
N ILE A 197 -2.90 -12.80 -8.73
CA ILE A 197 -2.51 -14.16 -8.34
C ILE A 197 -3.49 -14.74 -7.32
N LEU A 198 -3.92 -13.94 -6.34
CA LEU A 198 -4.92 -14.32 -5.35
C LEU A 198 -6.29 -14.59 -6.00
N ASP A 199 -6.73 -13.70 -6.88
CA ASP A 199 -8.00 -13.82 -7.61
C ASP A 199 -8.09 -15.11 -8.42
N LYS A 200 -7.01 -15.51 -9.09
CA LYS A 200 -6.93 -16.78 -9.81
C LYS A 200 -6.96 -18.00 -8.89
N ALA A 201 -6.37 -17.90 -7.69
CA ALA A 201 -6.41 -18.99 -6.72
C ALA A 201 -7.84 -19.29 -6.25
N PHE A 202 -8.69 -18.26 -6.16
CA PHE A 202 -10.12 -18.38 -5.84
C PHE A 202 -10.96 -18.97 -6.98
N GLN A 203 -10.47 -18.98 -8.22
CA GLN A 203 -11.25 -19.41 -9.39
C GLN A 203 -11.02 -20.88 -9.79
N PHE A 204 -9.91 -21.51 -9.39
CA PHE A 204 -9.49 -22.79 -10.01
C PHE A 204 -9.16 -23.95 -9.05
N ASP A 205 -9.04 -23.73 -7.74
CA ASP A 205 -8.44 -24.76 -6.87
C ASP A 205 -9.46 -25.53 -5.99
N SER A 206 -10.14 -26.50 -6.61
CA SER A 206 -11.02 -27.45 -5.90
C SER A 206 -10.27 -28.57 -5.17
N GLU A 207 -8.96 -28.75 -5.39
CA GLU A 207 -8.17 -29.84 -4.78
C GLU A 207 -7.47 -29.43 -3.47
N LEU A 208 -7.38 -28.13 -3.17
CA LEU A 208 -6.61 -27.64 -2.02
C LEU A 208 -7.41 -27.37 -0.74
N GLU A 209 -8.73 -27.67 -0.69
CA GLU A 209 -9.63 -27.29 0.43
C GLU A 209 -9.41 -25.83 0.87
N LEU A 210 -8.96 -24.99 -0.07
CA LEU A 210 -8.37 -23.71 0.26
C LEU A 210 -9.47 -22.72 0.62
N ILE A 211 -10.61 -22.76 -0.08
CA ILE A 211 -11.48 -21.59 -0.23
C ILE A 211 -12.96 -21.99 -0.37
N ASP A 212 -13.80 -21.42 0.49
CA ASP A 212 -15.24 -21.26 0.25
C ASP A 212 -15.44 -19.82 -0.26
N TYR A 213 -15.71 -19.66 -1.57
CA TYR A 213 -16.01 -18.46 -2.40
C TYR A 213 -15.42 -17.06 -2.05
N SER A 214 -15.28 -16.70 -0.77
CA SER A 214 -14.78 -15.44 -0.22
C SER A 214 -13.80 -15.58 0.96
N THR A 215 -13.60 -16.78 1.51
CA THR A 215 -12.74 -17.03 2.69
C THR A 215 -11.78 -18.20 2.45
N ALA A 216 -10.65 -18.23 3.15
CA ALA A 216 -9.70 -19.34 3.10
C ALA A 216 -9.24 -19.77 4.49
N ASN A 217 -8.92 -21.06 4.65
CA ASN A 217 -8.26 -21.55 5.85
C ASN A 217 -6.85 -20.93 5.97
N THR A 218 -6.51 -20.38 7.13
CA THR A 218 -5.26 -19.64 7.33
C THR A 218 -4.01 -20.50 7.13
N LYS A 219 -4.03 -21.78 7.51
CA LYS A 219 -2.87 -22.67 7.30
C LYS A 219 -2.59 -22.91 5.82
N SER A 220 -3.67 -23.12 5.05
CA SER A 220 -3.58 -23.28 3.61
C SER A 220 -3.12 -21.99 2.93
N PHE A 221 -3.63 -20.83 3.37
CA PHE A 221 -3.19 -19.52 2.91
C PHE A 221 -1.70 -19.26 3.17
N ILE A 222 -1.19 -19.59 4.37
CA ILE A 222 0.24 -19.45 4.71
C ILE A 222 1.09 -20.29 3.75
N ARG A 223 0.76 -21.58 3.58
CA ARG A 223 1.50 -22.49 2.70
C ARG A 223 1.55 -21.96 1.26
N TRP A 224 0.39 -21.56 0.74
CA TRP A 224 0.27 -20.98 -0.60
C TRP A 224 1.06 -19.68 -0.73
N SER A 225 1.00 -18.80 0.26
CA SER A 225 1.69 -17.50 0.24
C SER A 225 3.22 -17.65 0.26
N ILE A 226 3.73 -18.68 0.94
CA ILE A 226 5.16 -19.03 0.91
C ILE A 226 5.54 -19.56 -0.47
N GLU A 227 4.75 -20.48 -1.04
CA GLU A 227 5.00 -21.04 -2.37
C GLU A 227 5.02 -19.96 -3.46
N LYS A 228 4.11 -18.99 -3.40
CA LYS A 228 4.05 -17.86 -4.33
C LYS A 228 5.05 -16.73 -4.02
N GLN A 229 5.89 -16.92 -3.00
CA GLN A 229 6.94 -16.01 -2.55
C GLN A 229 6.41 -14.63 -2.14
N PHE A 230 5.22 -14.57 -1.54
CA PHE A 230 4.70 -13.33 -0.94
C PHE A 230 5.20 -13.14 0.48
N ILE A 231 5.24 -14.21 1.26
CA ILE A 231 5.75 -14.23 2.64
C ILE A 231 6.90 -15.23 2.77
N LYS A 232 7.72 -15.03 3.78
CA LYS A 232 8.77 -15.96 4.22
C LYS A 232 8.58 -16.25 5.69
N GLU A 233 8.85 -17.49 6.07
CA GLU A 233 8.97 -17.84 7.48
C GLU A 233 10.23 -17.18 8.04
N VAL A 234 10.05 -16.34 9.05
CA VAL A 234 11.15 -15.80 9.84
C VAL A 234 11.63 -16.96 10.69
N LYS A 235 12.82 -17.48 10.38
CA LYS A 235 13.47 -18.48 11.22
C LYS A 235 13.57 -17.92 12.62
N ASN A 236 12.68 -18.36 13.50
CA ASN A 236 12.83 -18.12 14.91
C ASN A 236 14.07 -18.89 15.33
N ILE A 237 15.11 -18.16 15.72
CA ILE A 237 16.09 -18.71 16.65
C ILE A 237 15.28 -18.96 17.92
N ASN A 238 14.78 -20.18 18.08
CA ASN A 238 13.95 -20.59 19.20
C ASN A 238 14.72 -20.33 20.49
N THR A 239 14.50 -19.18 21.13
CA THR A 239 15.25 -18.77 22.32
C THR A 239 14.83 -19.57 23.55
N ASP A 240 13.66 -20.21 23.48
CA ASP A 240 13.04 -21.00 24.55
C ASP A 240 13.75 -22.33 24.81
N GLU A 241 14.56 -22.84 23.86
CA GLU A 241 15.41 -24.03 24.06
C GLU A 241 16.80 -23.72 24.60
N PHE A 242 17.18 -22.44 24.70
CA PHE A 242 18.51 -22.10 25.16
C PHE A 242 18.52 -21.81 26.65
N ASP A 243 19.20 -22.68 27.37
CA ASP A 243 19.52 -22.47 28.77
C ASP A 243 20.28 -21.12 28.92
N ILE A 244 19.56 -20.10 29.40
CA ILE A 244 19.92 -18.67 29.39
C ILE A 244 21.26 -18.42 30.11
N LYS A 245 21.70 -19.38 30.93
CA LYS A 245 22.91 -19.30 31.76
C LYS A 245 24.16 -19.93 31.12
N ILE A 246 24.03 -20.72 30.04
CA ILE A 246 25.18 -21.41 29.45
C ILE A 246 25.96 -20.48 28.52
N LYS A 247 27.23 -20.26 28.87
CA LYS A 247 28.20 -19.52 28.05
C LYS A 247 29.06 -20.46 27.23
N ASP A 248 29.34 -20.08 25.99
CA ASP A 248 30.35 -20.73 25.18
C ASP A 248 31.71 -20.60 25.86
N LYS A 249 32.39 -21.74 26.03
CA LYS A 249 33.71 -21.79 26.70
C LYS A 249 34.78 -21.02 25.92
N VAL A 250 34.61 -20.86 24.60
CA VAL A 250 35.61 -20.19 23.74
C VAL A 250 35.42 -18.68 23.73
N THR A 251 34.19 -18.20 23.52
CA THR A 251 33.92 -16.77 23.39
C THR A 251 33.47 -16.11 24.70
N GLY A 252 33.03 -16.88 25.69
CA GLY A 252 32.43 -16.37 26.93
C GLY A 252 31.04 -15.76 26.74
N ILE A 253 30.49 -15.84 25.52
CA ILE A 253 29.17 -15.30 25.15
C ILE A 253 28.11 -16.34 25.50
N GLN A 254 26.94 -15.90 25.98
CA GLN A 254 25.81 -16.82 26.16
C GLN A 254 25.45 -17.49 24.82
N ASN A 255 25.22 -18.81 24.84
CA ASN A 255 25.06 -19.59 23.61
C ASN A 255 23.96 -19.08 22.69
N TRP A 256 22.83 -18.61 23.24
CA TRP A 256 21.75 -18.03 22.45
C TRP A 256 22.16 -16.72 21.76
N ARG A 257 22.84 -15.81 22.46
CA ARG A 257 23.40 -14.59 21.85
C ARG A 257 24.43 -14.92 20.78
N LEU A 258 25.30 -15.90 21.07
CA LEU A 258 26.28 -16.38 20.12
C LEU A 258 25.63 -16.90 18.84
N LYS A 259 24.52 -17.63 18.95
CA LYS A 259 23.73 -18.11 17.80
C LYS A 259 23.16 -16.94 17.00
N VAL A 260 22.50 -15.98 17.66
CA VAL A 260 22.01 -14.75 17.00
C VAL A 260 23.11 -14.09 16.19
N TYR A 261 24.26 -13.80 16.80
CA TYR A 261 25.36 -13.15 16.09
C TYR A 261 25.91 -13.99 14.92
N LYS A 262 25.99 -15.30 15.05
CA LYS A 262 26.48 -16.18 13.97
C LYS A 262 25.56 -16.19 12.76
N GLU A 263 24.26 -16.02 12.97
CA GLU A 263 23.26 -15.99 11.91
C GLU A 263 23.12 -14.59 11.30
N THR A 264 23.03 -13.54 12.13
CA THR A 264 22.70 -12.19 11.65
C THR A 264 23.90 -11.40 11.16
N LEU A 265 25.09 -11.60 11.76
CA LEU A 265 26.26 -10.76 11.45
C LEU A 265 26.74 -10.97 10.01
N PRO A 266 26.89 -12.21 9.48
CA PRO A 266 27.31 -12.42 8.10
C PRO A 266 26.32 -11.81 7.09
N GLU A 267 25.02 -12.03 7.28
CA GLU A 267 23.98 -11.49 6.40
C GLU A 267 24.00 -9.97 6.34
N TYR A 268 24.17 -9.32 7.50
CA TYR A 268 24.28 -7.87 7.56
C TYR A 268 25.52 -7.36 6.83
N LEU A 269 26.68 -7.98 7.05
CA LEU A 269 27.95 -7.55 6.46
C LEU A 269 27.98 -7.69 4.94
N LEU A 270 27.30 -8.70 4.37
CA LEU A 270 27.18 -8.86 2.92
C LEU A 270 26.41 -7.72 2.25
N LYS A 271 25.46 -7.10 2.96
CA LYS A 271 24.67 -5.95 2.44
C LYS A 271 25.47 -4.65 2.42
N LEU A 272 26.56 -4.56 3.17
CA LEU A 272 27.35 -3.33 3.28
C LEU A 272 28.21 -3.13 2.03
N LYS A 273 28.18 -1.92 1.46
CA LYS A 273 29.11 -1.55 0.37
C LYS A 273 30.55 -1.46 0.87
N ASN A 274 30.77 -0.88 2.06
CA ASN A 274 32.09 -0.60 2.62
C ASN A 274 32.34 -1.39 3.92
N PRO A 275 33.60 -1.73 4.25
CA PRO A 275 33.95 -2.31 5.54
C PRO A 275 33.63 -1.39 6.72
N VAL A 276 33.25 -1.99 7.85
CA VAL A 276 32.86 -1.30 9.09
C VAL A 276 33.70 -1.76 10.27
N SER A 277 33.87 -0.89 11.25
CA SER A 277 34.46 -1.25 12.54
C SER A 277 33.43 -1.92 13.45
N ILE A 278 33.90 -2.70 14.43
CA ILE A 278 33.02 -3.33 15.43
C ILE A 278 32.23 -2.28 16.23
N ARG A 279 32.79 -1.07 16.39
CA ARG A 279 32.09 0.06 17.03
C ARG A 279 30.90 0.51 16.19
N GLU A 280 31.10 0.71 14.89
CA GLU A 280 30.07 1.13 13.93
C GLU A 280 28.95 0.08 13.74
N LEU A 281 29.13 -1.16 14.21
CA LEU A 281 28.04 -2.15 14.27
C LEU A 281 27.04 -1.89 15.42
N THR A 282 27.42 -1.07 16.41
CA THR A 282 26.65 -0.92 17.65
C THR A 282 26.25 0.52 17.92
N THR A 283 27.21 1.45 17.90
CA THR A 283 26.96 2.87 18.20
C THR A 283 27.83 3.77 17.34
N SER A 284 27.39 5.02 17.13
CA SER A 284 28.18 6.10 16.56
C SER A 284 29.52 6.29 17.27
N THR A 285 30.46 6.93 16.57
CA THR A 285 31.82 7.21 17.08
C THR A 285 31.79 8.09 18.34
N ASP A 286 30.76 8.93 18.49
CA ASP A 286 30.46 9.74 19.68
C ASP A 286 29.62 9.01 20.75
N GLY A 287 29.10 7.80 20.46
CA GLY A 287 28.29 6.99 21.37
C GLY A 287 26.83 7.43 21.53
N LEU A 288 26.38 8.46 20.79
CA LEU A 288 25.07 9.09 20.97
C LEU A 288 23.95 8.46 20.13
N LYS A 289 24.27 7.66 19.10
CA LYS A 289 23.29 7.02 18.20
C LYS A 289 23.53 5.52 18.07
N GLU A 290 22.47 4.73 18.20
CA GLU A 290 22.45 3.29 17.87
C GLU A 290 22.50 3.09 16.34
N TYR A 291 23.37 2.19 15.86
CA TYR A 291 23.44 1.83 14.43
C TYR A 291 22.43 0.74 14.04
N GLU A 292 22.12 0.67 12.74
CA GLU A 292 21.11 -0.22 12.15
C GLU A 292 21.25 -1.68 12.57
N TYR A 293 22.48 -2.21 12.61
CA TYR A 293 22.71 -3.60 13.03
C TYR A 293 22.30 -3.87 14.48
N TYR A 294 22.70 -3.02 15.42
CA TYR A 294 22.28 -3.20 16.81
C TYR A 294 20.77 -3.03 16.97
N LYS A 295 20.17 -2.05 16.27
CA LYS A 295 18.72 -1.87 16.27
C LYS A 295 17.97 -3.10 15.76
N SER A 296 18.48 -3.79 14.74
CA SER A 296 17.82 -4.97 14.19
C SER A 296 17.86 -6.19 15.12
N ILE A 297 18.90 -6.32 15.95
CA ILE A 297 19.07 -7.48 16.82
C ILE A 297 18.76 -7.25 18.31
N LYS A 298 18.63 -5.99 18.78
CA LYS A 298 18.55 -5.68 20.23
C LYS A 298 17.43 -6.42 20.97
N ASN A 299 16.28 -6.58 20.32
CA ASN A 299 15.16 -7.32 20.89
C ASN A 299 15.44 -8.83 20.92
N TRP A 300 16.22 -9.35 19.97
CA TRP A 300 16.57 -10.77 19.88
C TRP A 300 17.64 -11.17 20.87
N ILE A 301 18.55 -10.25 21.22
CA ILE A 301 19.61 -10.44 22.22
C ILE A 301 19.16 -10.03 23.64
N GLY A 302 17.85 -9.97 23.90
CA GLY A 302 17.28 -9.78 25.24
C GLY A 302 17.53 -8.41 25.86
N GLY A 303 17.60 -7.34 25.04
CA GLY A 303 17.69 -5.97 25.54
C GLY A 303 19.03 -5.59 26.19
N ILE A 304 20.10 -6.34 25.93
CA ILE A 304 21.43 -5.97 26.44
C ILE A 304 21.95 -4.68 25.81
N SER A 305 22.81 -3.96 26.53
CA SER A 305 23.36 -2.69 26.06
C SER A 305 24.24 -2.84 24.81
N ALA A 306 24.27 -1.81 23.97
CA ALA A 306 25.13 -1.76 22.78
C ALA A 306 26.61 -1.99 23.12
N GLU A 307 27.06 -1.57 24.30
CA GLU A 307 28.40 -1.83 24.82
C GLU A 307 28.66 -3.32 25.02
N GLN A 308 27.71 -4.03 25.63
CA GLN A 308 27.83 -5.48 25.82
C GLN A 308 27.79 -6.22 24.48
N THR A 309 26.90 -5.81 23.56
CA THR A 309 26.87 -6.34 22.19
C THR A 309 28.20 -6.13 21.47
N ARG A 310 28.83 -4.97 21.64
CA ARG A 310 30.13 -4.68 21.04
C ARG A 310 31.23 -5.62 21.56
N LYS A 311 31.23 -5.88 22.88
CA LYS A 311 32.15 -6.84 23.50
C LYS A 311 31.94 -8.25 22.95
N ASP A 312 30.68 -8.67 22.85
CA ASP A 312 30.35 -9.99 22.30
C ASP A 312 30.81 -10.14 20.84
N ILE A 313 30.49 -9.18 19.96
CA ILE A 313 30.94 -9.21 18.56
C ILE A 313 32.47 -9.20 18.50
N GLY A 314 33.12 -8.41 19.35
CA GLY A 314 34.58 -8.40 19.51
C GLY A 314 35.18 -9.76 19.85
N ALA A 315 34.52 -10.54 20.71
CA ALA A 315 34.93 -11.90 21.04
C ALA A 315 34.60 -12.90 19.91
N LEU A 316 33.44 -12.78 19.27
CA LEU A 316 33.05 -13.61 18.14
C LEU A 316 34.03 -13.50 16.98
N VAL A 317 34.41 -12.28 16.58
CA VAL A 317 35.33 -12.02 15.45
C VAL A 317 36.74 -12.55 15.70
N LYS A 318 37.11 -12.77 16.96
CA LYS A 318 38.38 -13.41 17.35
C LYS A 318 38.31 -14.95 17.41
N SER A 319 37.10 -15.51 17.39
CA SER A 319 36.87 -16.95 17.54
C SER A 319 37.35 -17.76 16.33
N GLN A 320 37.57 -19.07 16.53
CA GLN A 320 37.87 -20.00 15.44
C GLN A 320 36.73 -20.11 14.42
N TRP A 321 35.49 -19.90 14.86
CA TRP A 321 34.33 -19.91 13.96
C TRP A 321 34.42 -18.77 12.95
N TRP A 322 34.78 -17.55 13.37
CA TRP A 322 34.93 -16.41 12.47
C TRP A 322 36.07 -16.60 11.48
N LYS A 323 37.20 -17.16 11.93
CA LYS A 323 38.35 -17.45 11.07
C LYS A 323 38.05 -18.43 9.94
N LYS A 324 37.00 -19.27 10.09
CA LYS A 324 36.52 -20.21 9.06
C LYS A 324 35.55 -19.58 8.05
N GLN A 325 35.08 -18.35 8.28
CA GLN A 325 34.18 -17.67 7.34
C GLN A 325 34.92 -17.27 6.05
N PRO A 326 34.21 -17.11 4.91
CA PRO A 326 34.77 -16.59 3.68
C PRO A 326 35.61 -15.32 3.88
N LYS A 327 36.71 -15.18 3.13
CA LYS A 327 37.60 -14.00 3.23
C LYS A 327 36.84 -12.69 2.99
N GLU A 328 35.90 -12.70 2.05
CA GLU A 328 35.01 -11.57 1.75
C GLU A 328 34.30 -11.04 3.00
N LEU A 329 33.76 -11.94 3.83
CA LEU A 329 33.12 -11.57 5.09
C LEU A 329 34.13 -11.05 6.13
N GLN A 330 35.30 -11.68 6.22
CA GLN A 330 36.35 -11.26 7.15
C GLN A 330 36.86 -9.84 6.84
N GLU A 331 36.92 -9.46 5.56
CA GLU A 331 37.38 -8.16 5.09
C GLU A 331 36.36 -7.04 5.29
N LYS A 332 35.06 -7.36 5.47
CA LYS A 332 34.02 -6.39 5.83
C LYS A 332 34.17 -5.82 7.24
N ILE A 333 34.99 -6.44 8.10
CA ILE A 333 35.31 -5.89 9.43
C ILE A 333 36.70 -5.27 9.42
N LYS A 334 36.78 -3.96 9.65
CA LYS A 334 38.05 -3.22 9.76
C LYS A 334 38.87 -3.79 10.93
N LYS A 335 40.04 -4.35 10.61
CA LYS A 335 41.07 -4.66 11.62
C LYS A 335 41.58 -3.34 12.19
N LYS A 336 41.68 -3.23 13.53
CA LYS A 336 42.39 -2.10 14.14
C LYS A 336 43.81 -2.09 13.55
N ARG A 337 44.18 -1.01 12.86
CA ARG A 337 45.59 -0.71 12.58
C ARG A 337 46.22 -0.43 13.95
N HIS A 338 47.24 -1.21 14.29
CA HIS A 338 48.07 -1.00 15.47
C HIS A 338 48.92 0.26 15.28
#